data_AF-A0A836D271-F1
#
_entry.id   AF-A0A836D271-F1
#
_cell.length_a   1.000
_cell.length_b   1.000
_cell.length_c   1.000
_cell.angle_alpha   90.00
_cell.angle_beta   90.00
_cell.angle_gamma   90.00
#
_symmetry.space_group_name_H-M   'P 1'
#
loop_
_entity.id
_entity.type
_entity.pdbx_description
1 polymer ?
#
loop_
_entity_poly.entity_id
_entity_poly.type
_entity_poly.pdbx_seq_one_letter_code
_entity_poly.pdbx_strand_id
1 'polypeptide(L)'
;MVMGASRPRMARFQYVSKGTEKSQQTRWPSPSSASRMFSECTATTPPPPMVSLSLLRHFPCPLILVKAVEPADGKYAQKLFNDLFEDYSNALRPVEDTDEVLNVTLQITLSQIKDMDERNQILTAYLWIRQIWHDAYLTWDRDQYDGLDSIRIPSDLVWRPDIVLYNKADDESSEPVNTNVVLRYDGLITWDAPAITKSSCVVDVTYFPFDNQQCNLTFGSWTYNGNQVDIFNALDSGDLSDFIEDVEWEVHGMPAVKNVISYGCCSEPYPDVTFTLLLKRRSSFYIVNLLIPCVLISFLAPLSFYLPAASGEKVSLGVTILLAMTVFQLMVAEIMPASENVPLIGKYYIATMALITASTALTIMVMNIHFCGAEARPVPPWAQVVILKYMSRILFVYDVGESCLSSDQDRERDCLTKVYDKLPEPNLKTTRNKDPSRKKEVNKLLKNDLRYQGENLEDGDSYCARYRVLTKNIEYIAKCLKDHKATSSKGSEWKKVAKVIDRFFMWIFFIMVFVMTILIIARAD
;
A
#
# COMPACT_ATOMS: atom_id res chain seq x y z
N MET A 1 40.29 -52.64 -0.20
CA MET A 1 40.62 -52.74 1.24
C MET A 1 40.04 -51.51 1.92
N VAL A 2 38.89 -51.71 2.58
CA VAL A 2 38.29 -51.02 3.75
C VAL A 2 38.73 -49.59 4.08
N MET A 3 37.79 -48.63 4.08
CA MET A 3 37.19 -48.05 5.31
C MET A 3 36.03 -47.11 4.97
N GLY A 4 34.90 -47.30 5.65
CA GLY A 4 33.69 -46.48 5.54
C GLY A 4 33.57 -45.45 6.66
N ALA A 5 32.58 -44.57 6.52
CA ALA A 5 32.00 -43.72 7.57
C ALA A 5 30.64 -43.21 7.03
N SER A 6 29.54 -43.82 7.45
CA SER A 6 28.64 -43.37 8.54
C SER A 6 27.57 -42.34 8.07
N ARG A 7 26.38 -42.86 7.74
CA ARG A 7 25.12 -42.11 7.75
C ARG A 7 24.66 -41.93 9.21
N PRO A 8 24.18 -40.75 9.62
CA PRO A 8 23.24 -40.65 10.72
C PRO A 8 21.79 -40.64 10.19
N ARG A 9 20.98 -41.57 10.72
CA ARG A 9 19.52 -41.44 10.78
C ARG A 9 19.19 -40.38 11.83
N MET A 10 18.21 -39.51 11.60
CA MET A 10 17.22 -39.20 12.63
C MET A 10 15.95 -38.50 12.10
N ALA A 11 14.85 -38.96 12.69
CA ALA A 11 13.66 -38.21 13.08
C ALA A 11 12.60 -37.87 12.02
N ARG A 12 11.78 -38.88 11.75
CA ARG A 12 10.36 -38.73 11.40
C ARG A 12 9.62 -38.28 12.65
N PHE A 13 9.28 -37.00 12.76
CA PHE A 13 8.40 -36.49 13.81
C PHE A 13 6.95 -36.53 13.32
N GLN A 14 6.18 -37.46 13.89
CA GLN A 14 4.73 -37.31 14.02
C GLN A 14 4.46 -36.28 15.11
N TYR A 15 3.75 -35.21 14.78
CA TYR A 15 3.01 -34.42 15.76
C TYR A 15 1.53 -34.50 15.44
N VAL A 16 0.82 -35.22 16.31
CA VAL A 16 -0.63 -35.13 16.49
C VAL A 16 -0.87 -33.92 17.37
N SER A 17 -1.66 -32.97 16.88
CA SER A 17 -2.34 -31.99 17.74
C SER A 17 -3.76 -31.80 17.24
N LYS A 18 -4.71 -32.15 18.11
CA LYS A 18 -6.13 -31.84 18.00
C LYS A 18 -6.31 -30.35 18.29
N GLY A 19 -7.00 -29.66 17.40
CA GLY A 19 -7.45 -28.27 17.61
C GLY A 19 -8.57 -27.98 16.63
N THR A 20 -9.79 -28.13 17.12
CA THR A 20 -11.06 -27.82 16.45
C THR A 20 -11.16 -26.33 16.13
N GLU A 21 -11.28 -26.00 14.85
CA GLU A 21 -11.84 -24.71 14.41
C GLU A 21 -12.83 -24.94 13.27
N LYS A 22 -14.03 -24.38 13.46
CA LYS A 22 -15.22 -24.59 12.66
C LYS A 22 -15.08 -23.85 11.33
N SER A 23 -15.02 -24.59 10.23
CA SER A 23 -15.31 -24.06 8.89
C SER A 23 -16.82 -23.77 8.77
N GLN A 24 -17.18 -22.49 8.67
CA GLN A 24 -18.50 -22.08 8.17
C GLN A 24 -18.58 -22.45 6.69
N GLN A 25 -19.13 -23.63 6.44
CA GLN A 25 -19.52 -24.08 5.11
C GLN A 25 -21.01 -23.80 4.93
N THR A 26 -21.32 -22.71 4.23
CA THR A 26 -22.66 -22.39 3.75
C THR A 26 -23.06 -23.42 2.70
N ARG A 27 -23.77 -24.46 3.15
CA ARG A 27 -24.38 -25.49 2.33
C ARG A 27 -25.70 -24.96 1.76
N TRP A 28 -25.76 -24.75 0.44
CA TRP A 28 -27.01 -24.58 -0.30
C TRP A 28 -27.88 -25.84 -0.16
N PRO A 29 -29.18 -25.74 0.14
CA PRO A 29 -30.08 -26.88 0.11
C PRO A 29 -30.58 -27.17 -1.32
N SER A 30 -30.66 -28.46 -1.63
CA SER A 30 -31.22 -29.04 -2.86
C SER A 30 -32.71 -28.69 -3.08
N PRO A 31 -33.20 -28.70 -4.34
CA PRO A 31 -34.52 -28.20 -4.71
C PRO A 31 -35.60 -29.26 -4.51
N SER A 32 -36.15 -29.37 -3.31
CA SER A 32 -37.38 -30.15 -3.09
C SER A 32 -38.10 -29.70 -1.82
N SER A 33 -38.44 -28.42 -1.70
CA SER A 33 -39.28 -27.91 -0.59
C SER A 33 -39.89 -26.51 -0.83
N ALA A 34 -40.03 -26.07 -2.08
CA ALA A 34 -40.60 -24.75 -2.41
C ALA A 34 -42.03 -24.81 -2.98
N SER A 35 -42.79 -25.88 -2.69
CA SER A 35 -44.17 -26.06 -3.20
C SER A 35 -45.25 -26.13 -2.10
N ARG A 36 -44.96 -25.68 -0.88
CA ARG A 36 -45.94 -25.72 0.24
C ARG A 36 -46.02 -24.43 1.07
N MET A 37 -45.83 -23.28 0.42
CA MET A 37 -45.95 -22.00 1.10
C MET A 37 -46.62 -20.94 0.22
N PHE A 38 -47.65 -21.33 -0.54
CA PHE A 38 -48.60 -20.43 -1.20
C PHE A 38 -49.95 -21.16 -1.33
N SER A 39 -50.52 -21.56 -0.21
CA SER A 39 -51.86 -22.17 -0.17
C SER A 39 -52.55 -21.87 1.15
N GLU A 40 -52.73 -20.59 1.48
CA GLU A 40 -53.73 -20.15 2.47
C GLU A 40 -53.78 -18.62 2.53
N CYS A 41 -54.63 -18.04 1.69
CA CYS A 41 -55.29 -16.74 1.90
C CYS A 41 -56.39 -16.59 0.82
N THR A 42 -57.43 -17.41 0.90
CA THR A 42 -58.71 -17.16 0.23
C THR A 42 -59.58 -16.32 1.14
N ALA A 43 -59.85 -15.06 0.75
CA ALA A 43 -60.93 -14.25 1.31
C ALA A 43 -61.60 -13.44 0.18
N THR A 44 -62.70 -14.01 -0.33
CA THR A 44 -63.96 -13.39 -0.75
C THR A 44 -64.03 -11.86 -0.91
N THR A 45 -64.25 -11.38 -2.14
CA THR A 45 -65.15 -10.24 -2.48
C THR A 45 -65.59 -10.32 -3.97
N PRO A 46 -66.80 -9.83 -4.34
CA PRO A 46 -67.47 -10.15 -5.61
C PRO A 46 -67.13 -9.17 -6.76
N PRO A 47 -67.38 -9.55 -8.04
CA PRO A 47 -67.18 -8.66 -9.18
C PRO A 47 -68.34 -7.65 -9.36
N PRO A 48 -68.09 -6.45 -9.92
CA PRO A 48 -69.12 -5.45 -10.20
C PRO A 48 -69.99 -5.84 -11.43
N PRO A 49 -71.21 -5.29 -11.57
CA PRO A 49 -72.17 -5.73 -12.57
C PRO A 49 -71.82 -5.24 -13.98
N MET A 50 -71.98 -6.13 -14.96
CA MET A 50 -72.03 -5.79 -16.38
C MET A 50 -73.29 -4.97 -16.70
N VAL A 51 -73.10 -3.75 -17.18
CA VAL A 51 -74.16 -2.99 -17.86
C VAL A 51 -74.22 -3.45 -19.30
N SER A 52 -75.36 -4.06 -19.64
CA SER A 52 -75.80 -4.34 -21.00
C SER A 52 -75.97 -3.03 -21.78
N LEU A 53 -75.23 -2.86 -22.88
CA LEU A 53 -75.67 -2.03 -24.00
C LEU A 53 -75.53 -2.85 -25.27
N SER A 54 -76.65 -3.47 -25.65
CA SER A 54 -76.89 -3.95 -26.99
C SER A 54 -77.28 -2.79 -27.89
N LEU A 55 -76.99 -2.96 -29.19
CA LEU A 55 -77.38 -2.15 -30.34
C LEU A 55 -76.39 -1.07 -30.79
N LEU A 56 -75.54 -1.42 -31.75
CA LEU A 56 -75.54 -0.74 -33.05
C LEU A 56 -74.99 -1.66 -34.15
N ARG A 57 -75.67 -1.62 -35.28
CA ARG A 57 -75.61 -2.55 -36.41
C ARG A 57 -74.44 -2.24 -37.36
N HIS A 58 -73.87 -3.32 -37.91
CA HIS A 58 -73.45 -3.50 -39.30
C HIS A 58 -72.44 -2.51 -39.91
N PHE A 59 -71.17 -2.93 -39.96
CA PHE A 59 -70.26 -2.67 -41.08
C PHE A 59 -69.33 -3.89 -41.27
N PRO A 60 -69.12 -4.43 -42.48
CA PRO A 60 -68.18 -5.52 -42.70
C PRO A 60 -66.77 -4.95 -42.81
N CYS A 61 -65.93 -5.21 -41.81
CA CYS A 61 -64.49 -4.99 -41.89
C CYS A 61 -63.86 -6.28 -42.44
N PRO A 62 -63.00 -6.24 -43.48
CA PRO A 62 -62.36 -7.44 -43.98
C PRO A 62 -61.40 -7.96 -42.90
N LEU A 63 -61.67 -9.18 -42.43
CA LEU A 63 -60.74 -9.99 -41.65
C LEU A 63 -59.47 -10.18 -42.49
N ILE A 64 -58.46 -9.35 -42.25
CA ILE A 64 -57.08 -9.70 -42.58
C ILE A 64 -56.74 -10.85 -41.64
N LEU A 65 -56.75 -12.05 -42.19
CA LEU A 65 -56.33 -13.27 -41.52
C LEU A 65 -54.82 -13.13 -41.27
N VAL A 66 -54.45 -12.60 -40.11
CA VAL A 66 -53.08 -12.74 -39.61
C VAL A 66 -52.92 -14.23 -39.39
N LYS A 67 -52.18 -14.90 -40.29
CA LYS A 67 -51.71 -16.27 -40.06
C LYS A 67 -51.03 -16.26 -38.69
N ALA A 68 -51.67 -16.85 -37.69
CA ALA A 68 -50.99 -17.26 -36.49
C ALA A 68 -49.90 -18.24 -36.94
N VAL A 69 -48.65 -17.93 -36.64
CA VAL A 69 -47.55 -18.89 -36.79
C VAL A 69 -47.85 -19.98 -35.76
N GLU A 70 -48.40 -21.11 -36.22
CA GLU A 70 -48.54 -22.30 -35.38
C GLU A 70 -47.12 -22.74 -34.99
N PRO A 71 -46.86 -23.02 -33.69
CA PRO A 71 -45.57 -23.54 -33.29
C PRO A 71 -45.38 -24.91 -33.94
N ALA A 72 -44.26 -25.08 -34.64
CA ALA A 72 -43.96 -26.31 -35.37
C ALA A 72 -44.08 -27.55 -34.47
N ASP A 73 -44.72 -28.61 -34.97
CA ASP A 73 -44.87 -29.86 -34.23
C ASP A 73 -43.48 -30.45 -33.94
N GLY A 74 -43.17 -30.72 -32.66
CA GLY A 74 -41.85 -31.20 -32.21
C GLY A 74 -41.41 -32.51 -32.89
N LYS A 75 -42.36 -33.25 -33.47
CA LYS A 75 -42.09 -34.40 -34.33
C LYS A 75 -41.24 -34.06 -35.56
N TYR A 76 -41.45 -32.91 -36.20
CA TYR A 76 -40.66 -32.48 -37.35
C TYR A 76 -39.24 -32.08 -36.96
N ALA A 77 -39.03 -31.49 -35.78
CA ALA A 77 -37.70 -31.20 -35.27
C ALA A 77 -36.88 -32.47 -35.02
N GLN A 78 -37.50 -33.51 -34.44
CA GLN A 78 -36.83 -34.80 -34.25
C GLN A 78 -36.53 -35.50 -35.58
N LYS A 79 -37.45 -35.42 -36.55
CA LYS A 79 -37.24 -35.96 -37.89
C LYS A 79 -36.07 -35.24 -38.59
N LEU A 80 -36.08 -33.91 -38.60
CA LEU A 80 -35.01 -33.09 -39.17
C LEU A 80 -33.66 -33.43 -38.56
N PHE A 81 -33.59 -33.57 -37.23
CA PHE A 81 -32.36 -33.95 -36.55
C PHE A 81 -31.84 -35.31 -37.05
N ASN A 82 -32.70 -36.32 -37.18
CA ASN A 82 -32.27 -37.62 -37.70
C ASN A 82 -31.81 -37.53 -39.16
N ASP A 83 -32.56 -36.79 -40.00
CA ASP A 83 -32.27 -36.63 -41.43
C ASP A 83 -30.93 -35.89 -41.65
N LEU A 84 -30.61 -34.87 -40.85
CA LEU A 84 -29.37 -34.08 -40.95
C LEU A 84 -28.13 -34.85 -40.48
N PHE A 85 -28.27 -35.71 -39.46
CA PHE A 85 -27.13 -36.35 -38.79
C PHE A 85 -26.91 -37.82 -39.19
N GLU A 86 -27.63 -38.37 -40.17
CA GLU A 86 -27.47 -39.76 -40.62
C GLU A 86 -26.07 -40.00 -41.23
N ASP A 87 -25.59 -39.06 -42.06
CA ASP A 87 -24.30 -39.15 -42.79
C ASP A 87 -23.34 -37.98 -42.47
N TYR A 88 -23.60 -37.23 -41.41
CA TYR A 88 -22.77 -36.08 -41.04
C TYR A 88 -21.55 -36.48 -40.20
N SER A 89 -20.38 -35.91 -40.52
CA SER A 89 -19.16 -36.05 -39.73
C SER A 89 -18.68 -34.69 -39.23
N ASN A 90 -18.55 -34.55 -37.91
CA ASN A 90 -18.02 -33.35 -37.25
C ASN A 90 -16.48 -33.27 -37.24
N ALA A 91 -15.79 -34.28 -37.78
CA ALA A 91 -14.33 -34.35 -37.76
C ALA A 91 -13.65 -33.54 -38.89
N LEU A 92 -14.40 -33.23 -39.95
CA LEU A 92 -13.90 -32.54 -41.13
C LEU A 92 -14.47 -31.13 -41.22
N ARG A 93 -13.69 -30.22 -41.80
CA ARG A 93 -14.10 -28.84 -42.05
C ARG A 93 -15.31 -28.81 -43.00
N PRO A 94 -16.41 -28.10 -42.66
CA PRO A 94 -17.68 -28.20 -43.37
C PRO A 94 -17.74 -27.29 -44.60
N VAL A 95 -16.93 -27.60 -45.62
CA VAL A 95 -16.91 -26.93 -46.93
C VAL A 95 -17.24 -27.90 -48.05
N GLU A 96 -17.83 -27.40 -49.14
CA GLU A 96 -18.10 -28.21 -50.34
C GLU A 96 -16.81 -28.60 -51.06
N ASP A 97 -15.90 -27.63 -51.22
CA ASP A 97 -14.57 -27.82 -51.81
C ASP A 97 -13.49 -27.51 -50.77
N THR A 98 -12.45 -28.34 -50.72
CA THR A 98 -11.30 -28.16 -49.83
C THR A 98 -10.47 -26.91 -50.13
N ASP A 99 -10.59 -26.36 -51.32
CA ASP A 99 -9.91 -25.12 -51.73
C ASP A 99 -10.61 -23.84 -51.24
N GLU A 100 -11.87 -23.94 -50.81
CA GLU A 100 -12.59 -22.78 -50.26
C GLU A 100 -12.16 -22.48 -48.83
N VAL A 101 -12.17 -21.20 -48.46
CA VAL A 101 -11.86 -20.72 -47.10
C VAL A 101 -13.14 -20.69 -46.27
N LEU A 102 -13.09 -21.22 -45.05
CA LEU A 102 -14.19 -21.10 -44.11
C LEU A 102 -14.07 -19.79 -43.31
N ASN A 103 -15.08 -18.93 -43.40
CA ASN A 103 -15.10 -17.67 -42.68
C ASN A 103 -15.75 -17.85 -41.29
N VAL A 104 -15.02 -17.50 -40.24
CA VAL A 104 -15.50 -17.52 -38.86
C VAL A 104 -15.57 -16.08 -38.35
N THR A 105 -16.78 -15.65 -37.99
CA THR A 105 -16.98 -14.34 -37.35
C THR A 105 -16.94 -14.48 -35.85
N LEU A 106 -16.05 -13.73 -35.21
CA LEU A 106 -15.81 -13.71 -33.77
C LEU A 106 -16.35 -12.41 -33.16
N GLN A 107 -17.17 -12.55 -32.13
CA GLN A 107 -17.63 -11.46 -31.28
C GLN A 107 -17.29 -11.79 -29.82
N ILE A 108 -16.59 -10.88 -29.15
CA ILE A 108 -16.27 -11.00 -27.73
C ILE A 108 -17.06 -9.95 -26.96
N THR A 109 -17.81 -10.40 -25.95
CA THR A 109 -18.48 -9.51 -25.00
C THR A 109 -17.82 -9.66 -23.63
N LEU A 110 -17.36 -8.56 -23.05
CA LEU A 110 -16.80 -8.54 -21.71
C LEU A 110 -17.94 -8.43 -20.70
N SER A 111 -18.12 -9.48 -19.88
CA SER A 111 -19.15 -9.46 -18.83
C SER A 111 -18.62 -8.89 -17.52
N GLN A 112 -17.45 -9.33 -17.07
CA GLN A 112 -16.82 -8.78 -15.85
C GLN A 112 -15.32 -9.06 -15.84
N ILE A 113 -14.57 -8.18 -15.18
CA ILE A 113 -13.20 -8.44 -14.75
C ILE A 113 -13.31 -9.20 -13.43
N LYS A 114 -12.69 -10.38 -13.36
CA LYS A 114 -12.77 -11.21 -12.16
C LYS A 114 -11.61 -10.91 -11.21
N ASP A 115 -10.42 -10.76 -11.77
CA ASP A 115 -9.20 -10.51 -11.00
C ASP A 115 -8.09 -10.00 -11.92
N MET A 116 -7.22 -9.14 -11.39
CA MET A 116 -5.97 -8.73 -12.01
C MET A 116 -4.86 -9.07 -11.03
N ASP A 117 -4.14 -10.15 -11.28
CA ASP A 117 -2.98 -10.52 -10.48
C ASP A 117 -1.76 -9.78 -11.03
N GLU A 118 -1.47 -8.59 -10.50
CA GLU A 118 -0.35 -7.80 -11.02
C GLU A 118 0.97 -8.50 -10.77
N ARG A 119 1.12 -9.19 -9.64
CA ARG A 119 2.36 -9.88 -9.24
C ARG A 119 2.74 -10.97 -10.24
N ASN A 120 1.78 -11.80 -10.63
CA ASN A 120 1.99 -12.87 -11.60
C ASN A 120 1.74 -12.42 -13.05
N GLN A 121 1.32 -11.16 -13.26
CA GLN A 121 1.04 -10.58 -14.58
C GLN A 121 -0.09 -11.33 -15.32
N ILE A 122 -1.18 -11.62 -14.61
CA ILE A 122 -2.32 -12.40 -15.14
C ILE A 122 -3.62 -11.61 -15.00
N LEU A 123 -4.31 -11.41 -16.12
CA LEU A 123 -5.68 -10.90 -16.16
C LEU A 123 -6.67 -12.07 -16.23
N THR A 124 -7.62 -12.12 -15.30
CA THR A 124 -8.74 -13.06 -15.32
C THR A 124 -10.04 -12.32 -15.67
N ALA A 125 -10.62 -12.64 -16.82
CA ALA A 125 -11.85 -12.01 -17.32
C ALA A 125 -12.92 -13.05 -17.63
N TYR A 126 -14.19 -12.71 -17.40
CA TYR A 126 -15.34 -13.50 -17.83
C TYR A 126 -15.89 -12.92 -19.13
N LEU A 127 -15.81 -13.73 -20.18
CA LEU A 127 -16.15 -13.34 -21.54
C LEU A 127 -17.28 -14.22 -22.07
N TRP A 128 -18.14 -13.64 -22.90
CA TRP A 128 -18.98 -14.38 -23.83
C TRP A 128 -18.29 -14.41 -25.17
N ILE A 129 -18.01 -15.61 -25.65
CA ILE A 129 -17.32 -15.85 -26.92
C ILE A 129 -18.37 -16.34 -27.90
N ARG A 130 -18.78 -15.46 -28.81
CA ARG A 130 -19.71 -15.79 -29.87
C ARG A 130 -18.97 -16.03 -31.17
N GLN A 131 -19.16 -17.22 -31.71
CA GLN A 131 -18.57 -17.69 -32.96
C GLN A 131 -19.69 -17.99 -33.94
N ILE A 132 -19.57 -17.45 -35.15
CA ILE A 132 -20.56 -17.62 -36.20
C ILE A 132 -19.85 -18.12 -37.46
N TRP A 133 -20.30 -19.26 -37.98
CA TRP A 133 -19.78 -19.84 -39.21
C TRP A 133 -20.90 -20.50 -40.00
N HIS A 134 -20.60 -20.90 -41.23
CA HIS A 134 -21.55 -21.58 -42.11
C HIS A 134 -21.12 -23.03 -42.31
N ASP A 135 -22.05 -23.97 -42.21
CA ASP A 135 -21.84 -25.39 -42.50
C ASP A 135 -22.64 -25.77 -43.74
N ALA A 136 -21.94 -26.16 -44.82
CA ALA A 136 -22.59 -26.49 -46.10
C ALA A 136 -23.48 -27.74 -46.04
N TYR A 137 -23.22 -28.66 -45.10
CA TYR A 137 -23.92 -29.94 -45.01
C TYR A 137 -25.14 -29.89 -44.09
N LEU A 138 -25.24 -28.88 -43.23
CA LEU A 138 -26.32 -28.72 -42.26
C LEU A 138 -27.38 -27.72 -42.72
N THR A 139 -27.93 -27.93 -43.92
CA THR A 139 -28.97 -27.08 -44.52
C THR A 139 -30.27 -27.85 -44.73
N TRP A 140 -31.42 -27.17 -44.65
CA TRP A 140 -32.71 -27.79 -44.96
C TRP A 140 -33.73 -26.79 -45.51
N ASP A 141 -34.74 -27.33 -46.20
CA ASP A 141 -35.87 -26.55 -46.67
C ASP A 141 -36.95 -26.45 -45.59
N ARG A 142 -37.29 -25.21 -45.18
CA ARG A 142 -38.26 -24.94 -44.12
C ARG A 142 -39.64 -25.52 -44.45
N ASP A 143 -40.03 -25.53 -45.71
CA ASP A 143 -41.36 -25.98 -46.14
C ASP A 143 -41.57 -27.49 -45.93
N GLN A 144 -40.47 -28.27 -45.81
CA GLN A 144 -40.52 -29.72 -45.58
C GLN A 144 -40.64 -30.12 -44.11
N TYR A 145 -40.38 -29.18 -43.19
CA TYR A 145 -40.31 -29.40 -41.75
C TYR A 145 -41.15 -28.38 -40.98
N ASP A 146 -42.37 -28.11 -41.47
CA ASP A 146 -43.37 -27.28 -40.76
C ASP A 146 -42.89 -25.84 -40.49
N GLY A 147 -42.12 -25.26 -41.41
CA GLY A 147 -41.61 -23.89 -41.32
C GLY A 147 -40.48 -23.72 -40.29
N LEU A 148 -39.85 -24.82 -39.85
CA LEU A 148 -38.80 -24.78 -38.82
C LEU A 148 -37.56 -24.01 -39.30
N ASP A 149 -37.31 -22.86 -38.69
CA ASP A 149 -36.25 -21.93 -39.10
C ASP A 149 -34.90 -22.19 -38.41
N SER A 150 -34.93 -22.67 -37.16
CA SER A 150 -33.71 -23.00 -36.40
C SER A 150 -33.95 -24.11 -35.38
N ILE A 151 -32.87 -24.84 -35.08
CA ILE A 151 -32.83 -25.87 -34.04
C ILE A 151 -31.65 -25.63 -33.09
N ARG A 152 -31.78 -26.14 -31.86
CA ARG A 152 -30.71 -26.08 -30.84
C ARG A 152 -30.17 -27.46 -30.59
N ILE A 153 -28.87 -27.64 -30.81
CA ILE A 153 -28.20 -28.93 -30.70
C ILE A 153 -26.93 -28.81 -29.85
N PRO A 154 -26.51 -29.87 -29.14
CA PRO A 154 -25.24 -29.87 -28.43
C PRO A 154 -24.07 -29.53 -29.35
N SER A 155 -23.16 -28.66 -28.88
CA SER A 155 -22.02 -28.20 -29.67
C SER A 155 -21.01 -29.30 -30.03
N ASP A 156 -21.02 -30.43 -29.32
CA ASP A 156 -20.14 -31.57 -29.61
C ASP A 156 -20.57 -32.38 -30.85
N LEU A 157 -21.80 -32.22 -31.34
CA LEU A 157 -22.31 -32.94 -32.52
C LEU A 157 -21.97 -32.28 -33.84
N VAL A 158 -21.57 -31.01 -33.83
CA VAL A 158 -21.20 -30.25 -35.03
C VAL A 158 -19.70 -30.04 -35.08
N TRP A 159 -19.15 -29.80 -36.28
CA TRP A 159 -17.79 -29.31 -36.39
C TRP A 159 -17.68 -27.93 -35.72
N ARG A 160 -16.62 -27.72 -34.95
CA ARG A 160 -16.33 -26.45 -34.27
C ARG A 160 -14.95 -25.94 -34.69
N PRO A 161 -14.81 -24.63 -34.97
CA PRO A 161 -13.49 -24.06 -35.17
C PRO A 161 -12.70 -24.08 -33.86
N ASP A 162 -11.39 -24.30 -33.96
CA ASP A 162 -10.45 -24.43 -32.85
C ASP A 162 -9.89 -23.07 -32.43
N ILE A 163 -10.79 -22.13 -32.12
CA ILE A 163 -10.41 -20.78 -31.69
C ILE A 163 -9.90 -20.83 -30.25
N VAL A 164 -8.62 -20.49 -30.07
CA VAL A 164 -7.93 -20.51 -28.78
C VAL A 164 -7.35 -19.15 -28.43
N LEU A 165 -7.16 -18.91 -27.14
CA LEU A 165 -6.43 -17.74 -26.62
C LEU A 165 -4.93 -18.05 -26.63
N TYR A 166 -4.14 -17.35 -27.47
CA TYR A 166 -2.70 -17.61 -27.60
C TYR A 166 -1.91 -17.22 -26.35
N ASN A 167 -2.23 -16.08 -25.75
CA ASN A 167 -1.53 -15.59 -24.56
C ASN A 167 -2.16 -16.11 -23.25
N LYS A 168 -2.58 -17.37 -23.22
CA LYS A 168 -3.15 -18.02 -22.03
C LYS A 168 -2.08 -18.23 -20.96
N ALA A 169 -2.42 -17.96 -19.69
CA ALA A 169 -1.50 -18.05 -18.54
C ALA A 169 -1.81 -19.19 -17.55
N ASP A 170 -2.82 -20.03 -17.82
CA ASP A 170 -3.23 -21.13 -16.93
C ASP A 170 -2.83 -22.50 -17.52
N ASP A 171 -2.25 -23.36 -16.69
CA ASP A 171 -1.91 -24.76 -17.06
C ASP A 171 -3.16 -25.66 -17.06
N GLU A 172 -4.22 -25.27 -16.34
CA GLU A 172 -5.46 -26.04 -16.30
C GLU A 172 -6.37 -25.63 -17.48
N SER A 173 -6.73 -26.59 -18.33
CA SER A 173 -7.67 -26.39 -19.43
C SER A 173 -9.08 -26.19 -18.88
N SER A 174 -9.40 -24.97 -18.44
CA SER A 174 -10.78 -24.51 -18.39
C SER A 174 -11.31 -24.43 -19.82
N GLU A 175 -11.77 -25.57 -20.33
CA GLU A 175 -12.48 -25.61 -21.60
C GLU A 175 -13.74 -24.73 -21.51
N PRO A 176 -14.13 -24.04 -22.59
CA PRO A 176 -15.39 -23.32 -22.64
C PRO A 176 -16.53 -24.25 -22.22
N VAL A 177 -17.51 -23.73 -21.50
CA VAL A 177 -18.68 -24.55 -21.12
C VAL A 177 -19.37 -25.03 -22.40
N ASN A 178 -19.58 -26.34 -22.54
CA ASN A 178 -20.30 -26.92 -23.68
C ASN A 178 -21.76 -26.48 -23.65
N THR A 179 -22.03 -25.32 -24.25
CA THR A 179 -23.38 -24.82 -24.54
C THR A 179 -23.90 -25.42 -25.84
N ASN A 180 -25.22 -25.33 -26.05
CA ASN A 180 -25.82 -25.71 -27.32
C ASN A 180 -25.54 -24.64 -28.38
N VAL A 181 -25.36 -25.08 -29.62
CA VAL A 181 -25.34 -24.19 -30.79
C VAL A 181 -26.75 -23.94 -31.30
N VAL A 182 -26.95 -22.80 -31.95
CA VAL A 182 -28.16 -22.51 -32.72
C VAL A 182 -27.80 -22.70 -34.19
N LEU A 183 -28.43 -23.70 -34.82
CA LEU A 183 -28.31 -23.98 -36.24
C LEU A 183 -29.54 -23.44 -36.96
N ARG A 184 -29.34 -22.65 -38.02
CA ARG A 184 -30.39 -22.07 -38.87
C ARG A 184 -30.54 -22.85 -40.18
N TYR A 185 -31.71 -22.78 -40.81
CA TYR A 185 -32.05 -23.54 -42.02
C TYR A 185 -31.09 -23.37 -43.20
N ASP A 186 -30.44 -22.22 -43.28
CA ASP A 186 -29.47 -21.88 -44.32
C ASP A 186 -28.05 -22.36 -44.02
N GLY A 187 -27.83 -23.11 -42.93
CA GLY A 187 -26.50 -23.62 -42.55
C GLY A 187 -25.69 -22.67 -41.68
N LEU A 188 -26.24 -21.50 -41.30
CA LEU A 188 -25.56 -20.63 -40.35
C LEU A 188 -25.63 -21.21 -38.93
N ILE A 189 -24.46 -21.42 -38.33
CA ILE A 189 -24.29 -21.87 -36.96
C ILE A 189 -23.83 -20.70 -36.11
N THR A 190 -24.52 -20.47 -34.99
CA THR A 190 -24.11 -19.53 -33.95
C THR A 190 -23.84 -20.29 -32.67
N TRP A 191 -22.61 -20.19 -32.17
CA TRP A 191 -22.20 -20.75 -30.89
C TRP A 191 -21.82 -19.62 -29.94
N ASP A 192 -22.55 -19.52 -28.82
CA ASP A 192 -22.28 -18.53 -27.78
C ASP A 192 -21.90 -19.28 -26.51
N ALA A 193 -20.64 -19.12 -26.09
CA ALA A 193 -20.06 -19.86 -24.98
C ALA A 193 -19.48 -18.89 -23.94
N PRO A 194 -19.94 -18.97 -22.67
CA PRO A 194 -19.29 -18.25 -21.58
C PRO A 194 -17.98 -18.92 -21.21
N ALA A 195 -16.91 -18.13 -21.06
CA ALA A 195 -15.59 -18.61 -20.69
C ALA A 195 -14.93 -17.68 -19.65
N ILE A 196 -14.32 -18.28 -18.62
CA ILE A 196 -13.39 -17.56 -17.75
C ILE A 196 -12.01 -17.71 -18.37
N THR A 197 -11.46 -16.61 -18.87
CA THR A 197 -10.15 -16.60 -19.53
C THR A 197 -9.11 -16.03 -18.59
N LYS A 198 -7.95 -16.70 -18.52
CA LYS A 198 -6.75 -16.19 -17.85
C LYS A 198 -5.68 -15.91 -18.89
N SER A 199 -5.31 -14.64 -19.01
CA SER A 199 -4.37 -14.16 -20.02
C SER A 199 -3.14 -13.53 -19.38
N SER A 200 -1.99 -13.68 -20.01
CA SER A 200 -0.79 -12.95 -19.62
C SER A 200 -0.93 -11.49 -20.06
N CYS A 201 -0.74 -10.58 -19.11
CA CYS A 201 -0.78 -9.14 -19.33
C CYS A 201 0.40 -8.47 -18.61
N VAL A 202 1.26 -7.80 -19.36
CA VAL A 202 2.39 -7.05 -18.80
C VAL A 202 1.90 -5.73 -18.22
N VAL A 203 2.03 -5.59 -16.90
CA VAL A 203 1.55 -4.42 -16.13
C VAL A 203 2.69 -3.40 -15.95
N ASP A 204 2.44 -2.13 -16.24
CA ASP A 204 3.37 -1.02 -15.96
C ASP A 204 3.00 -0.31 -14.64
N VAL A 205 3.84 -0.50 -13.62
CA VAL A 205 3.63 0.03 -12.27
C VAL A 205 4.36 1.35 -12.01
N THR A 206 4.88 2.02 -13.04
CA THR A 206 5.68 3.25 -12.89
C THR A 206 4.93 4.35 -12.13
N TYR A 207 3.64 4.54 -12.44
CA TYR A 207 2.79 5.61 -11.87
C TYR A 207 1.75 5.11 -10.86
N PHE A 208 1.95 3.92 -10.28
CA PHE A 208 1.04 3.37 -9.28
C PHE A 208 0.75 4.37 -8.14
N PRO A 209 -0.52 4.57 -7.70
CA PRO A 209 -1.77 3.90 -8.14
C PRO A 209 -2.56 4.65 -9.23
N PHE A 210 -1.96 5.61 -9.93
CA PHE A 210 -2.58 6.42 -10.99
C PHE A 210 -2.22 5.88 -12.38
N ASP A 211 -2.17 4.56 -12.49
CA ASP A 211 -1.73 3.82 -13.66
C ASP A 211 -2.90 3.48 -14.61
N ASN A 212 -2.56 3.43 -15.90
CA ASN A 212 -3.42 2.86 -16.95
C ASN A 212 -2.74 1.60 -17.48
N GLN A 213 -3.52 0.54 -17.66
CA GLN A 213 -3.04 -0.75 -18.13
C GLN A 213 -3.67 -1.11 -19.48
N GLN A 214 -2.92 -1.83 -20.29
CA GLN A 214 -3.37 -2.32 -21.59
C GLN A 214 -3.11 -3.82 -21.67
N CYS A 215 -4.19 -4.60 -21.63
CA CYS A 215 -4.10 -6.06 -21.66
C CYS A 215 -4.66 -6.59 -22.97
N ASN A 216 -3.83 -7.34 -23.71
CA ASN A 216 -4.23 -7.93 -24.97
C ASN A 216 -4.85 -9.30 -24.75
N LEU A 217 -5.93 -9.61 -25.46
CA LEU A 217 -6.55 -10.93 -25.54
C LEU A 217 -6.51 -11.35 -27.01
N THR A 218 -5.64 -12.31 -27.34
CA THR A 218 -5.39 -12.68 -28.74
C THR A 218 -6.01 -14.03 -29.06
N PHE A 219 -7.02 -14.03 -29.92
CA PHE A 219 -7.75 -15.22 -30.35
C PHE A 219 -7.39 -15.60 -31.78
N GLY A 220 -7.15 -16.88 -32.01
CA GLY A 220 -6.85 -17.40 -33.35
C GLY A 220 -7.10 -18.90 -33.44
N SER A 221 -7.14 -19.44 -34.65
CA SER A 221 -7.17 -20.90 -34.87
C SER A 221 -5.83 -21.50 -34.46
N TRP A 222 -5.85 -22.70 -33.89
CA TRP A 222 -4.62 -23.40 -33.50
C TRP A 222 -4.01 -24.21 -34.66
N THR A 223 -4.84 -24.92 -35.41
CA THR A 223 -4.40 -25.89 -36.43
C THR A 223 -4.57 -25.40 -37.86
N TYR A 224 -5.53 -24.52 -38.14
CA TYR A 224 -5.81 -24.03 -39.49
C TYR A 224 -5.07 -22.72 -39.78
N ASN A 225 -4.55 -22.61 -41.00
CA ASN A 225 -3.96 -21.37 -41.51
C ASN A 225 -5.02 -20.48 -42.16
N GLY A 226 -4.62 -19.26 -42.57
CA GLY A 226 -5.53 -18.29 -43.20
C GLY A 226 -6.11 -18.70 -44.56
N ASN A 227 -5.56 -19.75 -45.19
CA ASN A 227 -6.08 -20.29 -46.44
C ASN A 227 -7.18 -21.35 -46.20
N GLN A 228 -7.39 -21.79 -44.96
CA GLN A 228 -8.39 -22.80 -44.62
C GLN A 228 -9.51 -22.20 -43.75
N VAL A 229 -9.11 -21.41 -42.75
CA VAL A 229 -10.03 -20.73 -41.84
C VAL A 229 -9.59 -19.27 -41.72
N ASP A 230 -10.46 -18.35 -42.10
CA ASP A 230 -10.23 -16.92 -41.90
C ASP A 230 -11.16 -16.37 -40.82
N ILE A 231 -10.59 -15.58 -39.92
CA ILE A 231 -11.30 -15.05 -38.75
C ILE A 231 -11.58 -13.57 -38.96
N PHE A 232 -12.81 -13.15 -38.68
CA PHE A 232 -13.27 -11.77 -38.78
C PHE A 232 -13.85 -11.29 -37.46
N ASN A 233 -13.63 -10.02 -37.14
CA ASN A 233 -14.30 -9.37 -36.03
C ASN A 233 -15.72 -8.97 -36.44
N ALA A 234 -16.72 -9.31 -35.63
CA ALA A 234 -18.10 -8.87 -35.87
C ALA A 234 -18.26 -7.34 -35.71
N LEU A 235 -17.46 -6.76 -34.82
CA LEU A 235 -17.47 -5.35 -34.41
C LEU A 235 -16.02 -4.83 -34.33
N ASP A 236 -15.82 -3.53 -34.52
CA ASP A 236 -14.49 -2.88 -34.39
C ASP A 236 -14.00 -2.81 -32.92
N SER A 237 -14.88 -3.11 -31.96
CA SER A 237 -14.56 -3.22 -30.54
C SER A 237 -15.31 -4.39 -29.92
N GLY A 238 -14.76 -4.95 -28.83
CA GLY A 238 -15.49 -5.83 -27.94
C GLY A 238 -16.76 -5.16 -27.42
N ASP A 239 -17.80 -5.97 -27.24
CA ASP A 239 -19.08 -5.50 -26.73
C ASP A 239 -19.00 -5.35 -25.21
N LEU A 240 -19.39 -4.17 -24.72
CA LEU A 240 -19.38 -3.79 -23.31
C LEU A 240 -20.81 -3.56 -22.78
N SER A 241 -21.85 -3.91 -23.55
CA SER A 241 -23.25 -3.63 -23.21
C SER A 241 -23.70 -4.32 -21.92
N ASP A 242 -23.20 -5.54 -21.67
CA ASP A 242 -23.49 -6.35 -20.49
C ASP A 242 -22.36 -6.31 -19.44
N PHE A 243 -21.48 -5.31 -19.52
CA PHE A 243 -20.36 -5.18 -18.59
C PHE A 243 -20.84 -4.76 -17.20
N ILE A 244 -20.46 -5.56 -16.19
CA ILE A 244 -20.63 -5.22 -14.78
C ILE A 244 -19.42 -4.42 -14.34
N GLU A 245 -19.65 -3.17 -13.91
CA GLU A 245 -18.59 -2.28 -13.44
C GLU A 245 -17.80 -2.88 -12.28
N ASP A 246 -16.47 -2.79 -12.37
CA ASP A 246 -15.55 -3.26 -11.36
C ASP A 246 -15.23 -2.16 -10.31
N VAL A 247 -14.95 -2.60 -9.08
CA VAL A 247 -14.68 -1.72 -7.92
C VAL A 247 -13.26 -1.16 -7.94
N GLU A 248 -12.33 -1.86 -8.58
CA GLU A 248 -10.91 -1.49 -8.65
C GLU A 248 -10.53 -0.91 -10.02
N TRP A 249 -11.13 -1.40 -11.10
CA TRP A 249 -10.77 -1.04 -12.48
C TRP A 249 -11.92 -0.34 -13.22
N GLU A 250 -11.57 0.75 -13.90
CA GLU A 250 -12.42 1.43 -14.86
C GLU A 250 -12.04 0.96 -16.27
N VAL A 251 -13.03 0.50 -17.05
CA VAL A 251 -12.82 0.05 -18.44
C VAL A 251 -13.12 1.21 -19.38
N HIS A 252 -12.09 1.70 -20.08
CA HIS A 252 -12.24 2.77 -21.07
C HIS A 252 -12.70 2.26 -22.43
N GLY A 253 -12.38 1.00 -22.76
CA GLY A 253 -12.75 0.40 -24.04
C GLY A 253 -12.02 -0.91 -24.31
N MET A 254 -12.46 -1.61 -25.34
CA MET A 254 -11.86 -2.87 -25.79
C MET A 254 -11.76 -2.91 -27.34
N PRO A 255 -10.93 -2.07 -27.98
CA PRO A 255 -10.74 -2.12 -29.44
C PRO A 255 -10.29 -3.50 -29.93
N ALA A 256 -10.78 -3.90 -31.10
CA ALA A 256 -10.47 -5.17 -31.74
C ALA A 256 -9.70 -4.94 -33.05
N VAL A 257 -8.59 -5.64 -33.24
CA VAL A 257 -7.76 -5.54 -34.45
C VAL A 257 -7.48 -6.93 -34.99
N LYS A 258 -7.79 -7.14 -36.27
CA LYS A 258 -7.37 -8.34 -37.01
C LYS A 258 -5.92 -8.20 -37.44
N ASN A 259 -5.11 -9.19 -37.11
CA ASN A 259 -3.71 -9.30 -37.49
C ASN A 259 -3.53 -10.54 -38.38
N VAL A 260 -2.50 -10.52 -39.22
CA VAL A 260 -2.11 -11.65 -40.06
C VAL A 260 -0.62 -11.84 -39.89
N ILE A 261 -0.24 -12.89 -39.17
CA ILE A 261 1.12 -13.11 -38.68
C ILE A 261 1.67 -14.39 -39.31
N SER A 262 2.91 -14.35 -39.81
CA SER A 262 3.64 -15.55 -40.20
C SER A 262 4.58 -15.94 -39.06
N TYR A 263 4.39 -17.14 -38.52
CA TYR A 263 5.18 -17.67 -37.42
C TYR A 263 6.45 -18.36 -37.93
N GLY A 264 7.55 -18.32 -37.18
CA GLY A 264 8.81 -18.95 -37.60
C GLY A 264 8.77 -20.47 -37.80
N CYS A 265 7.71 -21.16 -37.33
CA CYS A 265 7.51 -22.59 -37.53
C CYS A 265 6.87 -22.95 -38.87
N CYS A 266 6.11 -22.05 -39.49
CA CYS A 266 5.27 -22.33 -40.67
C CYS A 266 5.50 -21.28 -41.76
N SER A 267 5.33 -21.65 -43.03
CA SER A 267 5.51 -20.70 -44.15
C SER A 267 4.24 -19.89 -44.44
N GLU A 268 3.10 -20.38 -43.96
CA GLU A 268 1.78 -19.85 -44.19
C GLU A 268 1.41 -18.77 -43.15
N PRO A 269 0.62 -17.76 -43.54
CA PRO A 269 0.12 -16.76 -42.61
C PRO A 269 -1.07 -17.30 -41.78
N TYR A 270 -1.10 -16.93 -40.51
CA TYR A 270 -2.17 -17.25 -39.56
C TYR A 270 -2.90 -15.96 -39.17
N PRO A 271 -4.22 -15.88 -39.39
CA PRO A 271 -5.03 -14.76 -38.95
C PRO A 271 -5.39 -14.89 -37.46
N ASP A 272 -5.26 -13.80 -36.73
CA ASP A 272 -5.66 -13.68 -35.33
C ASP A 272 -6.40 -12.35 -35.09
N VAL A 273 -7.23 -12.31 -34.05
CA VAL A 273 -7.93 -11.10 -33.63
C VAL A 273 -7.49 -10.76 -32.21
N THR A 274 -6.87 -9.60 -32.05
CA THR A 274 -6.42 -9.07 -30.77
C THR A 274 -7.42 -8.06 -30.25
N PHE A 275 -7.98 -8.33 -29.07
CA PHE A 275 -8.79 -7.37 -28.32
C PHE A 275 -7.92 -6.73 -27.23
N THR A 276 -7.77 -5.41 -27.26
CA THR A 276 -6.96 -4.69 -26.27
C THR A 276 -7.85 -4.06 -25.22
N LEU A 277 -7.85 -4.60 -24.00
CA LEU A 277 -8.59 -4.07 -22.88
C LEU A 277 -7.86 -2.87 -22.27
N LEU A 278 -8.49 -1.70 -22.32
CA LEU A 278 -7.96 -0.44 -21.79
C LEU A 278 -8.51 -0.21 -20.37
N LEU A 279 -7.64 -0.36 -19.39
CA LEU A 279 -7.99 -0.32 -17.97
C LEU A 279 -7.37 0.90 -17.28
N LYS A 280 -8.09 1.49 -16.34
CA LYS A 280 -7.59 2.54 -15.45
C LYS A 280 -7.90 2.19 -14.00
N ARG A 281 -6.91 2.29 -13.11
CA ARG A 281 -7.09 1.95 -11.70
C ARG A 281 -7.88 3.04 -10.95
N ARG A 282 -8.80 2.63 -10.09
CA ARG A 282 -9.47 3.50 -9.12
C ARG A 282 -8.55 3.70 -7.89
N SER A 283 -7.78 4.78 -7.90
CA SER A 283 -6.69 5.03 -6.92
C SER A 283 -7.13 5.34 -5.49
N SER A 284 -8.40 5.70 -5.26
CA SER A 284 -8.92 6.18 -3.97
C SER A 284 -8.62 5.25 -2.78
N PHE A 285 -8.76 3.93 -2.97
CA PHE A 285 -8.49 2.94 -1.93
C PHE A 285 -7.02 2.97 -1.48
N TYR A 286 -6.10 3.00 -2.45
CA TYR A 286 -4.66 3.02 -2.21
C TYR A 286 -4.21 4.35 -1.59
N ILE A 287 -4.82 5.47 -1.97
CA ILE A 287 -4.51 6.78 -1.36
C ILE A 287 -4.84 6.74 0.13
N VAL A 288 -6.04 6.28 0.51
CA VAL A 288 -6.48 6.28 1.91
C VAL A 288 -5.72 5.26 2.76
N ASN A 289 -5.45 4.07 2.22
CA ASN A 289 -4.90 2.96 3.02
C ASN A 289 -3.38 2.83 2.95
N LEU A 290 -2.73 3.34 1.89
CA LEU A 290 -1.27 3.27 1.75
C LEU A 290 -0.59 4.65 1.90
N LEU A 291 -1.13 5.67 1.22
CA LEU A 291 -0.45 6.97 1.13
C LEU A 291 -0.68 7.83 2.39
N ILE A 292 -1.92 7.97 2.86
CA ILE A 292 -2.24 8.78 4.05
C ILE A 292 -1.46 8.32 5.30
N PRO A 293 -1.43 7.02 5.68
CA PRO A 293 -0.68 6.57 6.85
C PRO A 293 0.82 6.86 6.74
N CYS A 294 1.40 6.70 5.54
CA CYS A 294 2.82 6.98 5.30
C CYS A 294 3.14 8.48 5.45
N VAL A 295 2.29 9.35 4.89
CA VAL A 295 2.45 10.80 5.03
C VAL A 295 2.34 11.21 6.50
N LEU A 296 1.37 10.66 7.24
CA LEU A 296 1.22 10.91 8.67
C LEU A 296 2.46 10.49 9.48
N ILE A 297 2.97 9.27 9.25
CA ILE A 297 4.20 8.78 9.92
C ILE A 297 5.42 9.65 9.56
N SER A 298 5.52 10.08 8.30
CA SER A 298 6.60 10.96 7.86
C SER A 298 6.58 12.32 8.57
N PHE A 299 5.39 12.87 8.86
CA PHE A 299 5.24 14.08 9.68
C PHE A 299 5.51 13.87 11.17
N LEU A 300 5.44 12.64 11.70
CA LEU A 300 5.88 12.34 13.06
C LEU A 300 7.41 12.38 13.21
N ALA A 301 8.17 12.20 12.11
CA ALA A 301 9.64 12.14 12.20
C ALA A 301 10.27 13.48 12.64
N PRO A 302 9.88 14.65 12.10
CA PRO A 302 10.34 15.95 12.62
C PRO A 302 9.89 16.25 14.05
N LEU A 303 8.73 15.72 14.49
CA LEU A 303 8.23 15.90 15.87
C LEU A 303 9.15 15.23 16.90
N SER A 304 9.98 14.27 16.50
CA SER A 304 11.00 13.66 17.37
C SER A 304 12.03 14.68 17.86
N PHE A 305 12.38 15.68 17.05
CA PHE A 305 13.25 16.81 17.43
C PHE A 305 12.52 17.88 18.26
N TYR A 306 11.20 17.80 18.41
CA TYR A 306 10.48 18.70 19.32
C TYR A 306 10.51 18.18 20.76
N LEU A 307 10.64 16.87 20.96
CA LEU A 307 10.62 16.26 22.29
C LEU A 307 11.92 16.58 23.06
N PRO A 308 11.82 17.05 24.32
CA PRO A 308 13.01 17.36 25.11
C PRO A 308 13.82 16.10 25.44
N ALA A 309 15.14 16.21 25.33
CA ALA A 309 16.09 15.12 25.60
C ALA A 309 15.99 14.54 27.03
N ALA A 310 15.46 15.31 27.99
CA ALA A 310 15.26 14.87 29.37
C ALA A 310 14.21 13.75 29.51
N SER A 311 13.33 13.56 28.53
CA SER A 311 12.26 12.56 28.58
C SER A 311 12.75 11.12 28.39
N GLY A 312 13.95 10.90 27.84
CA GLY A 312 14.46 9.56 27.50
C GLY A 312 13.78 8.88 26.29
N GLU A 313 12.51 9.17 26.04
CA GLU A 313 11.69 8.54 24.99
C GLU A 313 11.99 9.01 23.56
N LYS A 314 12.83 10.04 23.39
CA LYS A 314 13.12 10.64 22.09
C LYS A 314 13.73 9.65 21.08
N VAL A 315 14.69 8.84 21.53
CA VAL A 315 15.33 7.83 20.66
C VAL A 315 14.36 6.68 20.37
N SER A 316 13.58 6.27 21.37
CA SER A 316 12.53 5.24 21.24
C SER A 316 11.49 5.62 20.17
N LEU A 317 11.01 6.87 20.19
CA LEU A 317 10.09 7.40 19.17
C LEU A 317 10.71 7.38 17.75
N GLY A 318 11.99 7.72 17.62
CA GLY A 318 12.68 7.65 16.33
C GLY A 318 12.77 6.21 15.76
N VAL A 319 13.14 5.24 16.61
CA VAL A 319 13.27 3.83 16.22
C VAL A 319 11.90 3.22 15.88
N THR A 320 10.85 3.55 16.64
CA THR A 320 9.49 3.05 16.37
C THR A 320 8.92 3.59 15.05
N ILE A 321 9.18 4.85 14.72
CA ILE A 321 8.82 5.44 13.40
C ILE A 321 9.55 4.72 12.27
N LEU A 322 10.85 4.45 12.43
CA LEU A 322 11.63 3.69 11.44
C LEU A 322 11.04 2.29 11.22
N LEU A 323 10.74 1.57 12.30
CA LEU A 323 10.16 0.22 12.23
C LEU A 323 8.76 0.23 11.61
N ALA A 324 7.91 1.20 11.95
CA ALA A 324 6.59 1.33 11.36
C ALA A 324 6.69 1.54 9.84
N MET A 325 7.58 2.42 9.39
CA MET A 325 7.81 2.65 7.97
C MET A 325 8.35 1.43 7.24
N THR A 326 9.23 0.63 7.87
CA THR A 326 9.74 -0.60 7.25
C THR A 326 8.67 -1.65 7.06
N VAL A 327 7.77 -1.81 8.03
CA VAL A 327 6.62 -2.72 7.89
C VAL A 327 5.69 -2.27 6.76
N PHE A 328 5.36 -0.97 6.69
CA PHE A 328 4.51 -0.46 5.60
C PHE A 328 5.15 -0.65 4.22
N GLN A 329 6.45 -0.44 4.08
CA GLN A 329 7.13 -0.69 2.80
C GLN A 329 7.13 -2.19 2.43
N LEU A 330 7.34 -3.09 3.38
CA LEU A 330 7.31 -4.54 3.11
C LEU A 330 5.93 -4.97 2.60
N MET A 331 4.86 -4.47 3.22
CA MET A 331 3.48 -4.72 2.75
C MET A 331 3.26 -4.24 1.31
N VAL A 332 3.79 -3.07 0.94
CA VAL A 332 3.70 -2.53 -0.43
C VAL A 332 4.55 -3.32 -1.42
N ALA A 333 5.69 -3.86 -1.00
CA ALA A 333 6.54 -4.69 -1.85
C ALA A 333 5.91 -6.07 -2.14
N GLU A 334 5.05 -6.58 -1.26
CA GLU A 334 4.36 -7.87 -1.47
C GLU A 334 3.23 -7.80 -2.50
N ILE A 335 2.59 -6.63 -2.65
CA ILE A 335 1.47 -6.43 -3.58
C ILE A 335 1.93 -6.08 -5.02
N MET A 336 3.16 -5.62 -5.22
CA MET A 336 3.65 -5.18 -6.54
C MET A 336 4.42 -6.29 -7.27
N PRO A 337 4.25 -6.45 -8.60
CA PRO A 337 5.13 -7.32 -9.38
C PRO A 337 6.58 -6.86 -9.37
N ALA A 338 7.46 -7.81 -9.64
CA ALA A 338 8.78 -7.50 -10.13
C ALA A 338 8.65 -6.94 -11.56
N SER A 339 8.76 -5.62 -11.72
CA SER A 339 8.76 -4.93 -13.01
C SER A 339 10.15 -4.40 -13.34
N GLU A 340 10.43 -4.19 -14.62
CA GLU A 340 11.66 -3.52 -15.08
C GLU A 340 11.76 -2.08 -14.54
N ASN A 341 10.60 -1.45 -14.30
CA ASN A 341 10.50 -0.10 -13.79
C ASN A 341 10.23 -0.08 -12.27
N VAL A 342 11.04 0.68 -11.53
CA VAL A 342 10.79 0.92 -10.10
C VAL A 342 9.62 1.90 -9.94
N PRO A 343 8.53 1.52 -9.23
CA PRO A 343 7.38 2.38 -8.99
C PRO A 343 7.75 3.73 -8.37
N LEU A 344 7.06 4.80 -8.76
CA LEU A 344 7.26 6.14 -8.19
C LEU A 344 7.05 6.14 -6.67
N ILE A 345 6.02 5.44 -6.19
CA ILE A 345 5.74 5.26 -4.77
C ILE A 345 6.88 4.52 -4.05
N GLY A 346 7.51 3.53 -4.69
CA GLY A 346 8.66 2.82 -4.17
C GLY A 346 9.89 3.73 -4.00
N LYS A 347 10.16 4.59 -5.00
CA LYS A 347 11.22 5.61 -4.90
C LYS A 347 10.98 6.56 -3.73
N TYR A 348 9.73 6.93 -3.49
CA TYR A 348 9.34 7.76 -2.34
C TYR A 348 9.55 7.04 -0.99
N TYR A 349 9.15 5.77 -0.86
CA TYR A 349 9.39 5.00 0.36
C TYR A 349 10.88 4.88 0.68
N ILE A 350 11.72 4.59 -0.33
CA ILE A 350 13.18 4.51 -0.15
C ILE A 350 13.75 5.87 0.31
N ALA A 351 13.30 6.97 -0.31
CA ALA A 351 13.74 8.32 0.07
C ALA A 351 13.30 8.71 1.50
N THR A 352 12.07 8.39 1.89
CA THR A 352 11.57 8.66 3.25
C THR A 352 12.26 7.81 4.30
N MET A 353 12.53 6.54 4.02
CA MET A 353 13.33 5.70 4.90
C MET A 353 14.73 6.26 5.11
N ALA A 354 15.41 6.68 4.05
CA ALA A 354 16.72 7.29 4.15
C ALA A 354 16.67 8.57 5.00
N LEU A 355 15.63 9.40 4.82
CA LEU A 355 15.42 10.62 5.60
C LEU A 355 15.18 10.33 7.09
N ILE A 356 14.33 9.35 7.41
CA ILE A 356 14.03 8.94 8.80
C ILE A 356 15.26 8.31 9.45
N THR A 357 16.03 7.51 8.72
CA THR A 357 17.29 6.93 9.19
C THR A 357 18.32 8.02 9.49
N ALA A 358 18.46 9.02 8.61
CA ALA A 358 19.32 10.17 8.85
C ALA A 358 18.85 11.01 10.06
N SER A 359 17.54 11.23 10.17
CA SER A 359 16.91 11.94 11.29
C SER A 359 17.21 11.25 12.62
N THR A 360 16.94 9.95 12.73
CA THR A 360 17.22 9.14 13.92
C THR A 360 18.71 9.13 14.28
N ALA A 361 19.62 8.97 13.32
CA ALA A 361 21.05 9.06 13.57
C ALA A 361 21.46 10.44 14.14
N LEU A 362 20.90 11.53 13.60
CA LEU A 362 21.14 12.87 14.12
C LEU A 362 20.52 13.09 15.50
N THR A 363 19.35 12.51 15.81
CA THR A 363 18.82 12.56 17.18
C THR A 363 19.74 11.88 18.19
N ILE A 364 20.36 10.75 17.83
CA ILE A 364 21.33 10.05 18.68
C ILE A 364 22.57 10.94 18.88
N MET A 365 23.05 11.59 17.82
CA MET A 365 24.15 12.56 17.91
C MET A 365 23.81 13.74 18.82
N VAL A 366 22.62 14.34 18.69
CA VAL A 366 22.15 15.44 19.55
C VAL A 366 22.00 14.98 21.00
N MET A 367 21.52 13.75 21.24
CA MET A 367 21.46 13.18 22.59
C MET A 367 22.85 13.02 23.19
N ASN A 368 23.82 12.52 22.41
CA ASN A 368 25.21 12.41 22.85
C ASN A 368 25.79 13.78 23.24
N ILE A 369 25.49 14.84 22.47
CA ILE A 369 25.89 16.22 22.77
C ILE A 369 25.15 16.77 24.01
N HIS A 370 23.86 16.46 24.19
CA HIS A 370 23.07 16.90 25.34
C HIS A 370 23.57 16.29 26.66
N PHE A 371 24.00 15.02 26.62
CA PHE A 371 24.56 14.31 27.76
C PHE A 371 26.09 14.37 27.83
N CYS A 372 26.76 15.23 27.04
CA CYS A 372 28.18 15.55 27.26
C CYS A 372 28.34 16.06 28.71
N GLY A 373 28.95 15.22 29.54
CA GLY A 373 28.93 15.36 30.98
C GLY A 373 29.69 16.57 31.52
N ALA A 374 29.61 16.72 32.84
CA ALA A 374 30.34 17.69 33.65
C ALA A 374 31.87 17.74 33.38
N GLU A 375 32.47 16.61 32.99
CA GLU A 375 33.90 16.47 32.65
C GLU A 375 34.25 16.85 31.20
N ALA A 376 33.26 17.27 30.39
CA ALA A 376 33.48 17.59 28.98
C ALA A 376 34.35 18.85 28.80
N ARG A 377 35.14 18.85 27.72
CA ARG A 377 35.90 20.04 27.28
C ARG A 377 34.94 21.23 27.13
N PRO A 378 35.39 22.46 27.41
CA PRO A 378 34.58 23.65 27.16
C PRO A 378 34.13 23.68 25.70
N VAL A 379 32.94 24.22 25.44
CA VAL A 379 32.39 24.34 24.09
C VAL A 379 33.44 25.03 23.21
N PRO A 380 33.81 24.46 22.05
CA PRO A 380 34.78 25.09 21.17
C PRO A 380 34.36 26.52 20.81
N PRO A 381 35.30 27.48 20.73
CA PRO A 381 34.97 28.88 20.47
C PRO A 381 34.29 29.08 19.10
N TRP A 382 34.60 28.23 18.11
CA TRP A 382 33.89 28.25 16.83
C TRP A 382 32.41 27.85 16.98
N ALA A 383 32.10 26.86 17.83
CA ALA A 383 30.74 26.37 18.06
C ALA A 383 29.89 27.40 18.83
N GLN A 384 30.49 28.14 19.76
CA GLN A 384 29.81 29.26 20.43
C GLN A 384 29.40 30.36 19.43
N VAL A 385 30.27 30.72 18.48
CA VAL A 385 29.93 31.75 17.48
C VAL A 385 28.93 31.24 16.45
N VAL A 386 29.14 30.06 15.88
CA VAL A 386 28.27 29.53 14.82
C VAL A 386 26.89 29.13 15.39
N ILE A 387 26.85 28.39 16.48
CA ILE A 387 25.61 27.79 16.98
C ILE A 387 24.87 28.77 17.90
N LEU A 388 25.54 29.34 18.91
CA LEU A 388 24.87 30.19 19.89
C LEU A 388 24.64 31.63 19.41
N LYS A 389 25.41 32.14 18.43
CA LYS A 389 25.25 33.53 17.94
C LYS A 389 24.57 33.64 16.58
N TYR A 390 24.89 32.76 15.62
CA TYR A 390 24.25 32.78 14.30
C TYR A 390 22.99 31.92 14.23
N MET A 391 23.05 30.63 14.61
CA MET A 391 21.90 29.72 14.46
C MET A 391 20.74 30.04 15.42
N SER A 392 21.01 30.44 16.67
CA SER A 392 19.98 30.85 17.62
C SER A 392 19.13 32.03 17.12
N ARG A 393 19.77 32.98 16.41
CA ARG A 393 19.17 34.19 15.85
C ARG A 393 18.32 33.90 14.62
N ILE A 394 18.77 32.97 13.77
CA ILE A 394 18.02 32.49 12.60
C ILE A 394 16.76 31.71 13.03
N LEU A 395 16.84 30.94 14.12
CA LEU A 395 15.75 30.05 14.57
C LEU A 395 14.81 30.67 15.62
N PHE A 396 14.98 31.97 15.93
CA PHE A 396 14.23 32.68 16.97
C PHE A 396 14.17 31.92 18.32
N VAL A 397 15.24 31.19 18.66
CA VAL A 397 15.35 30.55 19.97
C VAL A 397 15.85 31.61 20.94
N TYR A 398 14.92 32.44 21.41
CA TYR A 398 15.17 33.36 22.52
C TYR A 398 15.02 32.58 23.82
N ASP A 399 16.06 32.59 24.65
CA ASP A 399 15.94 32.22 26.06
C ASP A 399 15.00 33.23 26.72
N VAL A 400 13.70 32.91 26.80
CA VAL A 400 12.73 33.65 27.64
C VAL A 400 12.85 33.22 29.13
N GLY A 401 13.80 32.34 29.47
CA GLY A 401 13.83 31.68 30.77
C GLY A 401 14.89 32.12 31.79
N GLU A 402 15.99 32.78 31.38
CA GLU A 402 17.08 33.07 32.33
C GLU A 402 17.13 34.52 32.83
N SER A 403 16.32 35.43 32.27
CA SER A 403 16.20 36.81 32.78
C SER A 403 15.46 36.91 34.12
N CYS A 404 14.71 35.89 34.53
CA CYS A 404 13.95 35.90 35.79
C CYS A 404 14.76 35.37 37.00
N LEU A 405 15.81 34.59 36.79
CA LEU A 405 16.67 34.05 37.88
C LEU A 405 18.07 34.68 37.92
N SER A 406 18.54 35.27 36.82
CA SER A 406 19.80 36.04 36.80
C SER A 406 19.71 37.32 37.63
N SER A 407 18.55 37.99 37.63
CA SER A 407 18.38 39.23 38.39
C SER A 407 18.42 39.04 39.91
N ASP A 408 18.10 37.84 40.42
CA ASP A 408 18.21 37.52 41.85
C ASP A 408 19.62 36.99 42.19
N GLN A 409 20.23 36.17 41.33
CA GLN A 409 21.60 35.70 41.56
C GLN A 409 22.67 36.79 41.42
N ASP A 410 22.50 37.77 40.53
CA ASP A 410 23.44 38.89 40.41
C ASP A 410 23.28 39.88 41.57
N ARG A 411 22.06 40.05 42.12
CA ARG A 411 21.86 40.82 43.37
C ARG A 411 22.46 40.12 44.59
N GLU A 412 22.31 38.80 44.69
CA GLU A 412 22.87 38.01 45.78
C GLU A 412 24.42 37.94 45.70
N ARG A 413 24.97 37.84 44.49
CA ARG A 413 26.42 37.88 44.23
C ARG A 413 27.01 39.27 44.47
N ASP A 414 26.33 40.35 44.09
CA ASP A 414 26.76 41.72 44.37
C ASP A 414 26.69 42.07 45.87
N CYS A 415 25.73 41.48 46.61
CA CYS A 415 25.64 41.60 48.06
C CYS A 415 26.75 40.82 48.78
N LEU A 416 27.05 39.58 48.35
CA LEU A 416 28.14 38.76 48.91
C LEU A 416 29.53 39.33 48.62
N THR A 417 29.74 39.92 47.44
CA THR A 417 31.01 40.55 47.05
C THR A 417 31.25 41.82 47.87
N LYS A 418 30.21 42.64 48.10
CA LYS A 418 30.27 43.83 48.99
C LYS A 418 30.54 43.49 50.46
N VAL A 419 30.17 42.29 50.91
CA VAL A 419 30.44 41.81 52.28
C VAL A 419 31.86 41.25 52.40
N TYR A 420 32.38 40.55 51.37
CA TYR A 420 33.75 40.03 51.35
C TYR A 420 34.82 41.11 51.15
N ASP A 421 34.57 42.12 50.30
CA ASP A 421 35.51 43.23 50.07
C ASP A 421 35.67 44.18 51.28
N LYS A 422 34.86 44.01 52.33
CA LYS A 422 34.96 44.77 53.59
C LYS A 422 35.77 44.06 54.68
N LEU A 423 36.29 42.85 54.46
CA LEU A 423 37.19 42.22 55.42
C LEU A 423 38.66 42.63 55.18
N PRO A 424 39.39 43.14 56.18
CA PRO A 424 40.81 43.46 56.02
C PRO A 424 41.65 42.18 55.87
N GLU A 425 42.49 42.12 54.82
CA GLU A 425 43.46 41.03 54.61
C GLU A 425 44.51 40.96 55.74
N PRO A 426 44.82 39.77 56.29
CA PRO A 426 46.03 39.57 57.08
C PRO A 426 47.22 39.30 56.13
N ASN A 427 47.95 40.34 55.77
CA ASN A 427 49.23 40.20 55.06
C ASN A 427 50.29 39.59 56.00
N LEU A 428 50.54 38.28 55.87
CA LEU A 428 51.68 37.61 56.51
C LEU A 428 52.75 37.29 55.47
N LYS A 429 53.57 38.29 55.12
CA LYS A 429 54.89 38.08 54.53
C LYS A 429 55.97 38.40 55.55
N THR A 430 56.63 37.35 55.99
CA THR A 430 57.80 37.35 56.87
C THR A 430 58.90 38.19 56.25
N THR A 431 59.29 39.29 56.92
CA THR A 431 60.61 39.89 56.72
C THR A 431 61.21 40.23 58.09
N ARG A 432 62.36 39.62 58.39
CA ARG A 432 63.23 39.90 59.53
C ARG A 432 63.70 41.36 59.47
N ASN A 433 63.28 42.23 60.40
CA ASN A 433 64.17 42.97 61.30
C ASN A 433 63.45 44.00 62.20
N LYS A 434 63.84 43.95 63.48
CA LYS A 434 63.84 44.93 64.59
C LYS A 434 62.99 46.22 64.47
N ASP A 435 61.94 46.32 65.30
CA ASP A 435 61.70 47.49 66.17
C ASP A 435 60.76 47.13 67.37
N PRO A 436 61.12 47.33 68.66
CA PRO A 436 60.34 46.84 69.81
C PRO A 436 59.15 47.72 70.26
N SER A 437 58.90 48.88 69.66
CA SER A 437 58.03 49.90 70.30
C SER A 437 56.52 49.80 70.02
N ARG A 438 56.05 49.03 69.04
CA ARG A 438 54.61 49.02 68.65
C ARG A 438 53.77 47.87 69.23
N LYS A 439 54.41 46.92 69.93
CA LYS A 439 53.71 45.75 70.53
C LYS A 439 53.00 46.04 71.85
N LYS A 440 53.31 47.16 72.52
CA LYS A 440 52.70 47.49 73.82
C LYS A 440 51.32 48.14 73.72
N GLU A 441 50.95 48.68 72.56
CA GLU A 441 49.72 49.47 72.41
C GLU A 441 48.52 48.62 71.94
N VAL A 442 48.75 47.65 71.06
CA VAL A 442 47.72 46.70 70.59
C VAL A 442 47.31 45.72 71.69
N ASN A 443 48.26 45.25 72.49
CA ASN A 443 47.98 44.37 73.64
C ASN A 443 47.24 45.08 74.79
N LYS A 444 47.16 46.41 74.78
CA LYS A 444 46.43 47.19 75.80
C LYS A 444 44.95 47.41 75.41
N LEU A 445 44.64 47.38 74.11
CA LEU A 445 43.28 47.47 73.59
C LEU A 445 42.56 46.12 73.59
N LEU A 446 43.25 45.02 73.27
CA LEU A 446 42.65 43.68 73.25
C LEU A 446 42.36 43.12 74.66
N LYS A 447 43.00 43.68 75.69
CA LYS A 447 42.85 43.24 77.09
C LYS A 447 41.60 43.80 77.78
N ASN A 448 40.93 44.78 77.18
CA ASN A 448 39.83 45.50 77.81
C ASN A 448 38.44 44.94 77.44
N ASP A 449 38.28 44.21 76.34
CA ASP A 449 36.98 43.72 75.87
C ASP A 449 36.60 42.31 76.35
N LEU A 450 37.51 41.58 77.00
CA LEU A 450 37.22 40.25 77.55
C LEU A 450 37.51 40.21 79.05
N ARG A 451 36.68 40.91 79.83
CA ARG A 451 36.42 40.51 81.22
C ARG A 451 35.36 39.41 81.22
N TYR A 452 35.80 38.17 81.23
CA TYR A 452 35.12 37.17 82.06
C TYR A 452 36.15 36.23 82.67
N GLN A 453 35.86 35.91 83.92
CA GLN A 453 36.76 35.38 84.94
C GLN A 453 36.68 33.85 84.94
N GLY A 454 37.82 33.16 85.01
CA GLY A 454 37.88 31.79 85.53
C GLY A 454 38.45 30.71 84.58
N GLU A 455 39.63 30.24 84.98
CA GLU A 455 40.13 28.85 84.94
C GLU A 455 40.79 28.23 83.69
N ASN A 456 42.02 27.75 83.96
CA ASN A 456 42.84 26.72 83.34
C ASN A 456 43.41 26.91 81.91
N LEU A 457 44.67 27.36 81.91
CA LEU A 457 45.65 27.34 80.83
C LEU A 457 46.16 25.91 80.59
N GLU A 458 45.51 25.11 79.74
CA GLU A 458 46.19 24.05 78.94
C GLU A 458 45.47 23.71 77.60
N ASP A 459 44.31 24.30 77.27
CA ASP A 459 43.53 23.88 76.07
C ASP A 459 43.63 24.86 74.86
N GLY A 460 44.45 25.91 74.95
CA GLY A 460 44.50 27.00 73.94
C GLY A 460 45.04 26.59 72.55
N ASP A 461 45.97 25.63 72.50
CA ASP A 461 46.53 25.12 71.23
C ASP A 461 45.56 24.16 70.51
N SER A 462 44.66 23.50 71.26
CA SER A 462 43.64 22.59 70.74
C SER A 462 42.54 23.33 69.97
N TYR A 463 42.04 24.45 70.50
CA TYR A 463 41.02 25.27 69.82
C TYR A 463 41.56 25.96 68.55
N CYS A 464 42.82 26.40 68.56
CA CYS A 464 43.44 27.04 67.40
C CYS A 464 43.69 26.03 66.26
N ALA A 465 44.09 24.79 66.60
CA ALA A 465 44.16 23.69 65.65
C ALA A 465 42.77 23.33 65.08
N ARG A 466 41.74 23.25 65.93
CA ARG A 466 40.34 23.00 65.52
C ARG A 466 39.80 24.08 64.59
N TYR A 467 40.12 25.35 64.86
CA TYR A 467 39.69 26.49 64.04
C TYR A 467 40.42 26.53 62.67
N ARG A 468 41.71 26.15 62.61
CA ARG A 468 42.42 25.95 61.34
C ARG A 468 41.84 24.81 60.50
N VAL A 469 41.44 23.71 61.15
CA VAL A 469 40.79 22.59 60.46
C VAL A 469 39.41 23.01 59.94
N LEU A 470 38.64 23.78 60.73
CA LEU A 470 37.34 24.29 60.31
C LEU A 470 37.44 25.27 59.13
N THR A 471 38.38 26.22 59.17
CA THR A 471 38.61 27.17 58.08
C THR A 471 39.08 26.47 56.80
N LYS A 472 39.95 25.46 56.89
CA LYS A 472 40.30 24.60 55.74
C LYS A 472 39.11 23.81 55.19
N ASN A 473 38.22 23.31 56.06
CA ASN A 473 37.03 22.60 55.63
C ASN A 473 36.03 23.55 54.92
N ILE A 474 35.87 24.78 55.43
CA ILE A 474 35.04 25.80 54.79
C ILE A 474 35.63 26.23 53.44
N GLU A 475 36.96 26.41 53.36
CA GLU A 475 37.65 26.72 52.10
C GLU A 475 37.54 25.57 51.09
N TYR A 476 37.63 24.32 51.55
CA TYR A 476 37.40 23.13 50.73
C TYR A 476 35.96 23.05 50.21
N ILE A 477 34.96 23.31 51.06
CA ILE A 477 33.54 23.36 50.66
C ILE A 477 33.31 24.50 49.67
N ALA A 478 33.87 25.68 49.90
CA ALA A 478 33.75 26.83 48.99
C ALA A 478 34.39 26.54 47.62
N LYS A 479 35.56 25.90 47.60
CA LYS A 479 36.22 25.45 46.37
C LYS A 479 35.39 24.37 45.66
N CYS A 480 34.89 23.38 46.39
CA CYS A 480 34.04 22.32 45.85
C CYS A 480 32.74 22.88 45.25
N LEU A 481 32.10 23.86 45.91
CA LEU A 481 30.92 24.56 45.40
C LEU A 481 31.23 25.40 44.16
N LYS A 482 32.39 26.07 44.13
CA LYS A 482 32.83 26.86 42.96
C LYS A 482 33.13 25.96 41.76
N ASP A 483 33.84 24.86 41.97
CA ASP A 483 34.12 23.87 40.94
C ASP A 483 32.83 23.20 40.46
N HIS A 484 31.92 22.84 41.36
CA HIS A 484 30.61 22.30 41.02
C HIS A 484 29.76 23.32 40.20
N LYS A 485 29.80 24.61 40.56
CA LYS A 485 29.10 25.68 39.82
C LYS A 485 29.71 25.91 38.44
N ALA A 486 31.05 25.91 38.32
CA ALA A 486 31.74 26.04 37.03
C ALA A 486 31.45 24.85 36.10
N THR A 487 31.41 23.65 36.68
CA THR A 487 31.11 22.39 35.97
C THR A 487 29.64 22.33 35.53
N SER A 488 28.71 22.75 36.39
CA SER A 488 27.28 22.89 36.05
C SER A 488 27.04 23.94 34.96
N SER A 489 27.77 25.06 34.99
CA SER A 489 27.70 26.10 33.96
C SER A 489 28.15 25.57 32.59
N LYS A 490 29.26 24.82 32.50
CA LYS A 490 29.70 24.18 31.25
C LYS A 490 28.66 23.20 30.70
N GLY A 491 28.05 22.38 31.57
CA GLY A 491 26.98 21.47 31.18
C GLY A 491 25.73 22.20 30.66
N SER A 492 25.40 23.36 31.22
CA SER A 492 24.29 24.20 30.75
C SER A 492 24.52 24.76 29.34
N GLU A 493 25.76 25.15 29.00
CA GLU A 493 26.10 25.62 27.65
C GLU A 493 25.95 24.51 26.60
N TRP A 494 26.43 23.29 26.90
CA TRP A 494 26.25 22.14 26.01
C TRP A 494 24.78 21.78 25.79
N LYS A 495 23.94 21.88 26.83
CA LYS A 495 22.49 21.71 26.70
C LYS A 495 21.85 22.77 25.80
N LYS A 496 22.30 24.03 25.88
CA LYS A 496 21.85 25.11 24.99
C LYS A 496 22.26 24.84 23.55
N VAL A 497 23.52 24.45 23.32
CA VAL A 497 24.04 24.05 22.01
C VAL A 497 23.20 22.92 21.43
N ALA A 498 22.98 21.85 22.20
CA ALA A 498 22.15 20.72 21.78
C ALA A 498 20.74 21.15 21.40
N LYS A 499 20.08 22.01 22.19
CA LYS A 499 18.72 22.52 21.92
C LYS A 499 18.64 23.35 20.63
N VAL A 500 19.66 24.18 20.34
CA VAL A 500 19.70 24.98 19.11
C VAL A 500 19.92 24.08 17.89
N ILE A 501 20.82 23.11 17.98
CA ILE A 501 21.06 22.10 16.93
C ILE A 501 19.78 21.30 16.66
N ASP A 502 19.07 20.91 17.71
CA ASP A 502 17.82 20.15 17.62
C ASP A 502 16.75 20.91 16.82
N ARG A 503 16.53 22.18 17.16
CA ARG A 503 15.57 23.05 16.48
C ARG A 503 15.96 23.31 15.02
N PHE A 504 17.26 23.42 14.74
CA PHE A 504 17.76 23.58 13.38
C PHE A 504 17.43 22.37 12.50
N PHE A 505 17.80 21.17 12.97
CA PHE A 505 17.51 19.95 12.24
C PHE A 505 16.00 19.72 12.10
N MET A 506 15.22 20.03 13.13
CA MET A 506 13.75 19.98 13.05
C MET A 506 13.21 20.77 11.85
N TRP A 507 13.62 22.03 11.66
CA TRP A 507 13.15 22.85 10.54
C TRP A 507 13.63 22.33 9.18
N ILE A 508 14.88 21.86 9.09
CA ILE A 508 15.40 21.25 7.86
C ILE A 508 14.57 20.02 7.50
N PHE A 509 14.38 19.09 8.43
CA PHE A 509 13.61 17.87 8.19
C PHE A 509 12.14 18.18 7.92
N PHE A 510 11.55 19.15 8.60
CA PHE A 510 10.17 19.57 8.34
C PHE A 510 10.00 20.11 6.92
N ILE A 511 10.90 20.99 6.46
CA ILE A 511 10.87 21.50 5.07
C ILE A 511 11.10 20.37 4.08
N MET A 512 12.06 19.47 4.34
CA MET A 512 12.34 18.33 3.46
C MET A 512 11.13 17.39 3.36
N VAL A 513 10.49 17.02 4.47
CA VAL A 513 9.25 16.21 4.47
C VAL A 513 8.15 16.94 3.73
N PHE A 514 7.94 18.23 4.00
CA PHE A 514 6.89 19.02 3.35
C PHE A 514 7.07 19.11 1.83
N VAL A 515 8.29 19.40 1.37
CA VAL A 515 8.63 19.44 -0.07
C VAL A 515 8.44 18.06 -0.69
N MET A 516 8.89 16.98 -0.04
CA MET A 516 8.69 15.61 -0.53
C MET A 516 7.20 15.27 -0.65
N THR A 517 6.39 15.59 0.35
CA THR A 517 4.93 15.36 0.32
C THR A 517 4.27 16.11 -0.84
N ILE A 518 4.65 17.38 -1.07
CA ILE A 518 4.13 18.17 -2.20
C ILE A 518 4.55 17.54 -3.54
N LEU A 519 5.81 17.12 -3.68
CA LEU A 519 6.30 16.52 -4.93
C LEU A 519 5.55 15.24 -5.30
N ILE A 520 5.09 14.46 -4.32
CA ILE A 520 4.29 13.25 -4.57
C ILE A 520 2.91 13.62 -5.06
N ILE A 521 2.23 14.53 -4.35
CA ILE A 521 0.87 14.94 -4.70
C ILE A 521 0.87 15.61 -6.07
N ALA A 522 1.87 16.45 -6.37
CA ALA A 522 2.00 17.11 -7.67
C ALA A 522 2.40 16.17 -8.83
N ARG A 523 2.84 14.95 -8.53
CA ARG A 523 3.13 13.89 -9.52
C ARG A 523 2.01 12.85 -9.63
N ALA A 524 1.02 12.95 -8.75
CA ALA A 524 -0.16 12.08 -8.67
C ALA A 524 -1.31 12.58 -9.55
N ASP A 525 -1.34 13.89 -9.87
CA ASP A 525 -2.18 14.50 -10.90
C ASP A 525 -1.43 14.57 -12.24
#